data_AF-A0A3B9MCH5-F1
#
_entry.id   AF-A0A3B9MCH5-F1
#
_cell.length_a   1.000
_cell.length_b   1.000
_cell.length_c   1.000
_cell.angle_alpha   90.00
_cell.angle_beta   90.00
_cell.angle_gamma   90.00
#
_symmetry.space_group_name_H-M   'P 1'
#
loop_
_entity.id
_entity.type
_entity.pdbx_description
1 polymer ?
#
loop_
_entity_poly.entity_id
_entity_poly.type
_entity_poly.pdbx_seq_one_letter_code
_entity_poly.pdbx_strand_id
1 'polypeptide(L)'
;TDGRIGVLAGTFDPIHVPHLAAAKAAIECARLDRVLFMPSGQPPHRPSAAASAEHRLEMTRMATSDDARFAVSDFELRRPGVS
;
A
#
# COMPACT_ATOMS: atom_id res chain seq x y z
N THR A 1 18.91 8.54 4.47
CA THR A 1 18.89 9.49 3.34
C THR A 1 17.55 10.21 3.39
N ASP A 2 17.56 11.54 3.47
CA ASP A 2 16.33 12.33 3.38
C ASP A 2 15.75 12.18 1.97
N GLY A 3 14.56 11.59 1.87
CA GLY A 3 13.79 11.48 0.62
C GLY A 3 12.31 11.73 0.91
N ARG A 4 11.61 12.35 -0.04
CA ARG A 4 10.17 12.60 0.03
C ARG A 4 9.42 11.31 -0.26
N ILE A 5 8.88 10.70 0.78
CA ILE A 5 8.13 9.44 0.68
C ILE A 5 6.64 9.74 0.85
N GLY A 6 5.84 9.35 -0.14
CA GLY A 6 4.39 9.28 0.03
C GLY A 6 3.98 7.95 0.64
N VAL A 7 2.93 7.93 1.45
CA VAL A 7 2.32 6.70 1.97
C VAL A 7 0.93 6.57 1.37
N LEU A 8 0.69 5.45 0.67
CA LEU A 8 -0.63 5.10 0.15
C LEU A 8 -1.16 3.90 0.94
N ALA A 9 -1.96 4.19 1.96
CA ALA A 9 -2.62 3.18 2.76
C ALA A 9 -3.96 2.76 2.12
N GLY A 10 -4.27 1.47 2.20
CA GLY A 10 -5.53 0.95 1.68
C GLY A 10 -5.70 -0.52 2.01
N THR A 11 -6.93 -1.03 1.96
CA THR A 11 -7.18 -2.46 2.21
C THR A 11 -6.55 -3.33 1.13
N PHE A 12 -6.54 -2.86 -0.13
CA PHE A 12 -5.98 -3.55 -1.29
C PHE A 12 -6.52 -4.98 -1.45
N ASP A 13 -7.84 -5.08 -1.64
CA ASP A 13 -8.59 -6.34 -1.69
C ASP A 13 -9.38 -6.49 -3.01
N PRO A 14 -8.70 -6.66 -4.17
CA PRO A 14 -7.25 -6.63 -4.38
C PRO A 14 -6.72 -5.22 -4.71
N ILE A 15 -5.40 -5.06 -4.75
CA ILE A 15 -4.77 -3.93 -5.44
C ILE A 15 -5.13 -3.96 -6.95
N HIS A 16 -5.22 -2.79 -7.59
CA HIS A 16 -5.65 -2.68 -8.98
C HIS A 16 -5.08 -1.42 -9.65
N VAL A 17 -5.24 -1.32 -10.97
CA VAL A 17 -4.65 -0.26 -11.81
C VAL A 17 -4.88 1.17 -11.28
N PRO A 18 -6.09 1.57 -10.84
CA PRO A 18 -6.28 2.91 -10.26
C PRO A 18 -5.38 3.23 -9.05
N HIS A 19 -5.05 2.25 -8.19
CA HIS A 19 -4.13 2.48 -7.06
C HIS A 19 -2.72 2.80 -7.56
N LEU A 20 -2.25 2.05 -8.56
CA LEU A 20 -0.93 2.26 -9.16
C LEU A 20 -0.88 3.61 -9.88
N ALA A 21 -1.93 3.97 -10.61
CA ALA A 21 -2.04 5.25 -11.30
C ALA A 21 -2.01 6.43 -10.31
N ALA A 22 -2.73 6.32 -9.19
CA ALA A 22 -2.72 7.33 -8.13
C ALA A 22 -1.32 7.51 -7.51
N ALA A 23 -0.61 6.40 -7.25
CA ALA A 23 0.77 6.46 -6.75
C ALA A 23 1.74 7.10 -7.76
N LYS A 24 1.63 6.79 -9.06
CA LYS A 24 2.42 7.44 -10.11
C LYS A 24 2.15 8.94 -10.18
N ALA A 25 0.87 9.33 -10.18
CA ALA A 25 0.49 10.73 -10.18
C ALA A 25 1.00 11.47 -8.94
N ALA A 26 0.98 10.83 -7.76
CA ALA A 26 1.54 11.42 -6.53
C ALA A 26 3.06 11.66 -6.64
N ILE A 27 3.81 10.71 -7.21
CA ILE A 27 5.24 10.89 -7.49
C ILE A 27 5.49 12.13 -8.34
N GLU A 28 4.76 12.27 -9.45
CA GLU A 28 4.94 13.35 -10.41
C GLU A 28 4.50 14.71 -9.84
N CYS A 29 3.30 14.78 -9.28
CA CYS A 29 2.69 16.04 -8.82
C CYS A 29 3.37 16.58 -7.56
N ALA A 30 3.74 15.71 -6.61
CA ALA A 30 4.35 16.13 -5.34
C ALA A 30 5.88 15.99 -5.33
N ARG A 31 6.48 15.57 -6.44
CA ARG A 31 7.94 15.32 -6.58
C ARG A 31 8.44 14.37 -5.49
N LEU A 32 7.72 13.26 -5.30
CA LEU A 32 8.13 12.23 -4.34
C LEU A 32 9.24 11.39 -4.94
N ASP A 33 10.18 10.98 -4.11
CA ASP A 33 11.22 10.02 -4.50
C ASP A 33 10.63 8.61 -4.59
N ARG A 34 9.70 8.28 -3.69
CA ARG A 34 9.04 6.97 -3.59
C ARG A 34 7.61 7.05 -3.05
N VAL A 35 6.83 6.01 -3.33
CA VAL A 35 5.55 5.74 -2.66
C VAL A 35 5.62 4.39 -1.94
N LEU A 36 5.28 4.41 -0.66
CA LEU A 36 5.13 3.24 0.18
C LEU A 36 3.66 2.82 0.21
N PHE A 37 3.34 1.69 -0.39
CA PHE A 37 2.04 1.04 -0.29
C PHE A 37 1.96 0.33 1.06
N MET A 38 0.91 0.59 1.82
CA MET A 38 0.71 0.01 3.15
C MET A 38 -0.66 -0.65 3.23
N PRO A 39 -0.75 -1.98 2.99
CA PRO A 39 -1.96 -2.73 3.23
C PRO A 39 -2.43 -2.52 4.66
N SER A 40 -3.68 -2.08 4.82
CA SER A 40 -4.27 -1.87 6.14
C SER A 40 -4.48 -3.19 6.87
N GLY A 41 -4.40 -3.14 8.20
CA GLY A 41 -4.93 -4.18 9.07
C GLY A 41 -6.45 -4.30 8.94
N GLN A 42 -7.10 -4.89 9.95
CA GLN A 42 -8.55 -5.04 9.98
C GLN A 42 -9.18 -3.93 10.83
N PRO A 43 -9.93 -2.97 10.24
CA PRO A 43 -10.67 -2.00 11.02
C PRO A 43 -11.82 -2.69 11.75
N PRO A 44 -12.08 -2.39 13.03
CA PRO A 44 -13.09 -3.07 13.85
C PRO A 44 -14.52 -2.78 13.39
N HIS A 45 -14.70 -1.71 12.62
CA HIS A 45 -15.99 -1.19 12.17
C HIS A 45 -16.28 -1.47 10.68
N ARG A 46 -15.46 -2.29 10.01
CA ARG A 46 -15.68 -2.68 8.60
C ARG A 46 -15.80 -4.20 8.46
N PRO A 47 -16.54 -4.69 7.44
CA PRO A 47 -16.51 -6.10 7.07
C PRO A 47 -15.08 -6.58 6.89
N SER A 48 -14.86 -7.87 7.18
CA SER A 48 -13.59 -8.52 6.86
C SER A 48 -13.31 -8.41 5.37
N ALA A 49 -12.06 -8.11 5.02
CA ALA A 49 -11.60 -8.23 3.64
C ALA A 49 -11.83 -9.67 3.14
N ALA A 50 -12.10 -9.82 1.85
CA ALA A 50 -12.28 -11.11 1.20
C ALA A 50 -10.97 -11.90 1.16
N ALA A 51 -9.85 -11.27 0.84
CA ALA A 51 -8.53 -11.89 0.89
C ALA A 51 -7.86 -11.74 2.27
N SER A 52 -7.06 -12.74 2.66
CA SER A 52 -6.28 -12.69 3.90
C SER A 52 -5.24 -11.57 3.87
N ALA A 53 -4.75 -11.15 5.04
CA ALA A 53 -3.71 -10.14 5.15
C ALA A 53 -2.46 -10.52 4.33
N GLU A 54 -2.06 -11.79 4.36
CA GLU A 54 -0.92 -12.32 3.60
C GLU A 54 -1.16 -12.22 2.10
N HIS A 55 -2.35 -12.59 1.63
CA HIS A 55 -2.67 -12.49 0.20
C HIS A 55 -2.71 -11.04 -0.27
N ARG A 56 -3.30 -10.11 0.51
CA ARG A 56 -3.31 -8.69 0.15
C ARG A 56 -1.90 -8.11 0.09
N LEU A 57 -1.05 -8.49 1.05
CA LEU A 57 0.37 -8.10 1.05
C LEU A 57 1.10 -8.61 -0.19
N GLU A 58 0.92 -9.88 -0.54
CA GLU A 58 1.64 -10.48 -1.67
C GLU A 58 1.13 -9.94 -3.01
N MET A 59 -0.19 -9.80 -3.19
CA MET A 59 -0.76 -9.14 -4.37
C MET A 59 -0.23 -7.70 -4.52
N THR A 60 -0.08 -6.97 -3.41
CA THR A 60 0.50 -5.62 -3.41
C THR A 60 1.97 -5.62 -3.83
N ARG A 61 2.78 -6.58 -3.36
CA ARG A 61 4.17 -6.75 -3.79
C ARG A 61 4.27 -7.06 -5.27
N MET A 62 3.48 -8.02 -5.76
CA MET A 62 3.46 -8.39 -7.17
C MET A 62 3.02 -7.22 -8.07
N ALA A 63 2.01 -6.45 -7.66
CA ALA A 63 1.51 -5.33 -8.46
C ALA A 63 2.47 -4.12 -8.50
N THR A 64 3.44 -4.05 -7.58
CA THR A 64 4.38 -2.93 -7.45
C THR A 64 5.80 -3.27 -7.88
N SER A 65 6.10 -4.54 -8.19
CA SER A 65 7.47 -5.03 -8.44
C SER A 65 8.16 -4.38 -9.63
N ASP A 66 7.39 -3.89 -10.61
CA ASP A 66 7.93 -3.40 -11.88
C ASP A 66 8.37 -1.91 -11.82
N ASP A 67 8.11 -1.22 -10.71
CA ASP A 67 8.50 0.18 -10.53
C ASP A 67 9.33 0.36 -9.25
N ALA A 68 10.64 0.61 -9.41
CA ALA A 68 11.57 0.74 -8.29
C ALA A 68 11.29 1.95 -7.36
N ARG A 69 10.40 2.86 -7.76
CA ARG A 69 9.93 3.96 -6.91
C ARG A 69 8.81 3.53 -5.97
N PHE A 70 8.26 2.34 -6.15
CA PHE A 70 7.28 1.75 -5.27
C PHE A 70 7.95 0.82 -4.25
N ALA A 71 7.40 0.83 -3.04
CA ALA A 71 7.79 -0.08 -1.97
C ALA A 71 6.52 -0.53 -1.23
N VAL A 72 6.60 -1.66 -0.53
CA VAL A 72 5.47 -2.19 0.26
C VAL A 72 5.88 -2.33 1.71
N SER A 73 5.03 -1.86 2.63
CA SER A 73 5.19 -2.02 4.07
C SER A 73 4.04 -2.83 4.65
N ASP A 74 4.36 -3.82 5.46
CA ASP A 74 3.40 -4.63 6.22
C ASP A 74 3.23 -4.12 7.67
N PHE A 75 3.64 -2.88 7.95
CA PHE A 75 3.62 -2.30 9.29
C PHE A 75 2.25 -2.41 9.97
N GLU A 76 1.17 -1.98 9.29
CA GLU A 76 -0.20 -2.08 9.83
C GLU A 76 -0.69 -3.52 9.99
N LEU A 77 -0.18 -4.47 9.19
CA LEU A 77 -0.53 -5.88 9.33
C LEU A 77 0.15 -6.53 10.54
N ARG A 78 1.34 -6.03 10.93
CA ARG A 78 2.13 -6.53 12.07
C ARG A 78 1.89 -5.77 13.36
N ARG A 79 1.24 -4.60 13.30
CA ARG A 79 0.98 -3.77 14.46
C ARG A 79 -0.16 -4.37 15.31
N PRO A 80 0.06 -4.61 16.62
CA PRO A 80 -1.03 -5.01 17.50
C PRO A 80 -2.01 -3.84 17.71
N GLY A 81 -3.31 -4.13 17.62
CA GLY A 81 -4.38 -3.14 17.79
C GLY A 81 -5.18 -2.92 16.50
N VAL A 82 -6.11 -1.97 16.56
CA VAL A 82 -6.98 -1.59 15.45
C VAL A 82 -6.42 -0.38 14.71
N SER A 83 -6.42 -0.44 13.37
CA SER A 83 -6.15 0.70 12.49
C SER A 83 -7.30 1.70 12.49
#